data_AF-A0A550GZB2-F1
#
_entry.id   AF-A0A550GZB2-F1
#
_cell.length_a   1.000
_cell.length_b   1.000
_cell.length_c   1.000
_cell.angle_alpha   90.00
_cell.angle_beta   90.00
_cell.angle_gamma   90.00
#
_symmetry.space_group_name_H-M   'P 1'
#
loop_
_entity.id
_entity.type
_entity.pdbx_description
1 polymer ?
#
loop_
_entity_poly.entity_id
_entity_poly.type
_entity_poly.pdbx_seq_one_letter_code
_entity_poly.pdbx_strand_id
1 'polypeptide(L)'
;MASKKAPLYMVTWRCTRRCVGSCLYCSYTPEYAKDYEIDTKAAYRMVDEIHRFGSPWFGISGGEPLVRKDIFDVIDYAKNEYGMEVSLITSGFAFDQERLDKLAKYEVHTAVSVDGNRESNDIIRRQGSYDKALYA
;
A
#
# COMPACT_ATOMS: atom_id res chain seq x y z
N MET A 1 11.58 -7.09 -32.88
CA MET A 1 12.31 -5.84 -32.56
C MET A 1 12.32 -5.71 -31.05
N ALA A 2 13.48 -5.60 -30.41
CA ALA A 2 13.53 -5.37 -28.96
C ALA A 2 12.84 -4.02 -28.65
N SER A 3 11.89 -4.03 -27.72
CA SER A 3 11.24 -2.82 -27.21
C SER A 3 12.31 -1.83 -26.75
N LYS A 4 12.33 -0.61 -27.28
CA LYS A 4 13.24 0.46 -26.87
C LYS A 4 12.89 1.07 -25.49
N LYS A 5 11.91 0.51 -24.77
CA LYS A 5 11.50 1.01 -23.45
C LYS A 5 12.32 0.33 -22.35
N ALA A 6 12.78 1.11 -21.39
CA ALA A 6 13.39 0.57 -20.17
C ALA A 6 12.39 -0.39 -19.49
N PRO A 7 12.86 -1.50 -18.90
CA PRO A 7 11.97 -2.41 -18.18
C PRO A 7 11.37 -1.67 -16.97
N LEU A 8 10.05 -1.56 -16.95
CA LEU A 8 9.34 -1.04 -15.80
C LEU A 8 9.36 -2.11 -14.70
N TYR A 9 9.82 -1.74 -13.51
CA TYR A 9 9.76 -2.64 -12.37
C TYR A 9 8.37 -2.60 -11.73
N MET A 10 7.96 -1.41 -11.27
CA MET A 10 6.74 -1.22 -10.51
C MET A 10 6.17 0.18 -10.72
N VAL A 11 4.83 0.28 -10.80
CA VAL A 11 4.10 1.55 -10.68
C VAL A 11 3.31 1.51 -9.38
N THR A 12 3.48 2.55 -8.55
CA THR A 12 2.87 2.61 -7.23
C THR A 12 1.70 3.58 -7.20
N TRP A 13 0.55 3.12 -6.76
CA TRP A 13 -0.61 3.95 -6.46
C TRP A 13 -0.65 4.36 -4.99
N ARG A 14 -0.80 5.67 -4.75
CA ARG A 14 -1.10 6.26 -3.45
C ARG A 14 -2.60 6.16 -3.18
N CYS A 15 -3.06 5.02 -2.67
CA CYS A 15 -4.46 4.61 -2.68
C CYS A 15 -5.39 5.38 -1.72
N THR A 16 -4.84 5.99 -0.67
CA THR A 16 -5.59 6.79 0.30
C THR A 16 -4.69 7.83 0.93
N ARG A 17 -5.27 8.93 1.41
CA ARG A 17 -4.64 9.92 2.29
C ARG A 17 -4.94 9.67 3.76
N ARG A 18 -5.87 8.77 4.09
CA ARG A 18 -6.17 8.37 5.46
C ARG A 18 -5.02 7.56 6.03
N CYS A 19 -4.64 7.86 7.27
CA CYS A 19 -3.56 7.18 7.98
C CYS A 19 -3.90 7.09 9.47
N VAL A 20 -3.42 6.05 10.14
CA VAL A 20 -3.53 5.85 11.60
C VAL A 20 -2.26 6.27 12.36
N GLY A 21 -1.19 6.59 11.62
CA GLY A 21 0.06 7.14 12.14
C GLY A 21 0.09 8.67 12.09
N SER A 22 1.10 9.25 12.74
CA SER A 22 1.30 10.70 12.84
C SER A 22 2.79 11.03 12.70
N CYS A 23 3.44 10.47 11.66
CA CYS A 23 4.89 10.48 11.59
C CYS A 23 5.44 11.91 11.39
N LEU A 24 6.53 12.25 12.08
CA LEU A 24 7.10 13.61 12.09
C LEU A 24 7.52 14.11 10.70
N TYR A 25 7.99 13.21 9.82
CA TYR A 25 8.41 13.54 8.45
C TYR A 25 7.31 13.33 7.41
N CYS A 26 6.09 12.94 7.82
CA CYS A 26 5.08 12.48 6.88
C CYS A 26 4.63 13.61 5.95
N SER A 27 4.69 13.36 4.64
CA SER A 27 4.15 14.29 3.63
C SER A 27 2.62 14.17 3.47
N TYR A 28 1.98 13.24 4.19
CA TYR A 28 0.53 13.11 4.23
C TYR A 28 -0.05 13.92 5.38
N THR A 29 -0.74 15.00 5.03
CA THR A 29 -1.58 15.76 5.97
C THR A 29 -2.99 15.15 5.98
N PRO A 30 -3.45 14.54 7.09
CA PRO A 30 -4.77 13.90 7.20
C PRO A 30 -5.94 14.87 6.99
N GLU A 31 -5.73 16.16 7.24
CA GLU A 31 -6.73 17.22 7.09
C GLU A 31 -7.25 17.34 5.65
N TYR A 32 -6.47 16.91 4.65
CA TYR A 32 -6.86 16.92 3.24
C TYR A 32 -7.36 15.56 2.72
N ALA A 33 -7.75 14.63 3.60
CA ALA A 33 -7.91 13.22 3.24
C ALA A 33 -9.25 12.81 2.59
N LYS A 34 -10.20 13.73 2.34
CA LYS A 34 -11.57 13.32 1.97
C LYS A 34 -12.03 13.66 0.55
N ASP A 35 -11.50 14.69 -0.09
CA ASP A 35 -12.27 15.29 -1.21
C ASP A 35 -11.94 14.72 -2.60
N TYR A 36 -10.87 13.93 -2.75
CA TYR A 36 -10.38 13.51 -4.07
C TYR A 36 -9.92 12.03 -4.15
N GLU A 37 -10.30 11.19 -3.18
CA GLU A 37 -10.04 9.74 -3.30
C GLU A 37 -10.95 9.13 -4.35
N ILE A 38 -10.38 8.36 -5.28
CA ILE A 38 -11.15 7.67 -6.31
C ILE A 38 -11.92 6.48 -5.74
N ASP A 39 -13.08 6.19 -6.32
CA ASP A 39 -13.90 5.02 -5.99
C ASP A 39 -13.28 3.70 -6.49
N THR A 40 -13.89 2.57 -6.12
CA THR A 40 -13.41 1.23 -6.49
C THR A 40 -13.39 1.00 -8.00
N LYS A 41 -14.39 1.50 -8.73
CA LYS A 41 -14.44 1.34 -10.20
C LYS A 41 -13.30 2.09 -10.88
N ALA A 42 -12.96 3.28 -10.39
CA ALA A 42 -11.83 4.04 -10.85
C ALA A 42 -10.49 3.40 -10.46
N ALA A 43 -10.41 2.76 -9.28
CA ALA A 43 -9.24 1.99 -8.88
C ALA A 43 -8.98 0.81 -9.84
N TYR A 44 -10.02 0.07 -10.24
CA TYR A 44 -9.88 -0.99 -11.26
C TYR A 44 -9.38 -0.45 -12.59
N ARG A 45 -9.94 0.67 -13.07
CA ARG A 45 -9.43 1.33 -14.28
C ARG A 45 -7.96 1.73 -14.17
N MET A 46 -7.51 2.16 -12.98
CA MET A 46 -6.10 2.45 -12.75
C MET A 46 -5.23 1.20 -12.84
N VAL A 47 -5.69 0.06 -12.31
CA VAL A 47 -5.00 -1.22 -12.47
C VAL A 47 -4.89 -1.59 -13.96
N ASP A 48 -5.97 -1.44 -14.73
CA ASP A 48 -5.97 -1.69 -16.18
C ASP A 48 -4.90 -0.82 -16.88
N GLU A 49 -4.84 0.47 -16.53
CA GLU A 49 -3.88 1.42 -17.09
C GLU A 49 -2.44 1.07 -16.72
N ILE A 50 -2.17 0.68 -15.47
CA ILE A 50 -0.84 0.27 -15.00
C ILE A 50 -0.39 -1.00 -15.72
N HIS A 51 -1.28 -1.99 -15.89
CA HIS A 51 -0.95 -3.19 -16.65
C HIS A 51 -0.65 -2.85 -18.11
N ARG A 52 -1.51 -2.05 -18.78
CA ARG A 52 -1.30 -1.60 -20.17
C ARG A 52 -0.01 -0.81 -20.35
N PHE A 53 0.43 -0.08 -19.32
CA PHE A 53 1.71 0.62 -19.32
C PHE A 53 2.90 -0.36 -19.37
N GLY A 54 2.69 -1.62 -19.00
CA GLY A 54 3.66 -2.70 -19.04
C GLY A 54 4.35 -2.94 -17.71
N SER A 55 3.76 -2.51 -16.59
CA SER A 55 4.31 -2.78 -15.26
C SER A 55 3.93 -4.20 -14.82
N PRO A 56 4.90 -5.08 -14.51
CA PRO A 56 4.62 -6.40 -13.95
C PRO A 56 4.21 -6.33 -12.48
N TRP A 57 4.65 -5.30 -11.75
CA TRP A 57 4.28 -5.07 -10.36
C TRP A 57 3.29 -3.91 -10.21
N PHE A 58 2.27 -4.12 -9.37
CA PHE A 58 1.39 -3.11 -8.84
C PHE A 58 1.79 -2.78 -7.40
N GLY A 59 2.35 -1.58 -7.22
CA GLY A 59 2.70 -1.07 -5.89
C GLY A 59 1.51 -0.35 -5.26
N ILE A 60 1.31 -0.57 -3.97
CA ILE A 60 0.28 0.10 -3.18
C ILE A 60 0.97 0.82 -2.02
N SER A 61 0.77 2.13 -1.97
CA SER A 61 1.16 2.99 -0.85
C SER A 61 0.01 3.93 -0.51
N GLY A 62 0.26 4.92 0.33
CA GLY A 62 -0.82 5.76 0.84
C GLY A 62 -0.39 6.56 2.06
N GLY A 63 -1.39 7.04 2.78
CA GLY A 63 -1.29 7.13 4.22
C GLY A 63 -1.10 5.72 4.79
N GLU A 64 -2.20 5.02 5.05
CA GLU A 64 -2.17 3.59 5.40
C GLU A 64 -3.09 2.79 4.46
N PRO A 65 -2.54 2.01 3.50
CA PRO A 65 -3.36 1.25 2.56
C PRO A 65 -4.39 0.34 3.21
N LEU A 66 -4.03 -0.29 4.33
CA LEU A 66 -4.89 -1.25 5.02
C LEU A 66 -6.13 -0.64 5.69
N VAL A 67 -6.27 0.69 5.73
CA VAL A 67 -7.50 1.37 6.17
C VAL A 67 -8.46 1.71 5.03
N ARG A 68 -8.07 1.46 3.78
CA ARG A 68 -8.96 1.60 2.63
C ARG A 68 -9.85 0.35 2.54
N LYS A 69 -11.17 0.57 2.53
CA LYS A 69 -12.18 -0.48 2.72
C LYS A 69 -12.17 -1.55 1.63
N ASP A 70 -11.93 -1.15 0.39
CA ASP A 70 -11.95 -1.95 -0.83
C ASP A 70 -10.54 -2.42 -1.26
N ILE A 71 -9.51 -2.26 -0.41
CA ILE A 71 -8.13 -2.47 -0.87
C ILE A 71 -7.87 -3.91 -1.33
N PHE A 72 -8.45 -4.89 -0.63
CA PHE A 72 -8.30 -6.29 -1.00
C PHE A 72 -9.09 -6.66 -2.25
N ASP A 73 -10.19 -5.96 -2.56
CA ASP A 73 -10.92 -6.15 -3.81
C ASP A 73 -10.08 -5.67 -5.01
N VAL A 74 -9.35 -4.56 -4.83
CA VAL A 74 -8.41 -4.05 -5.85
C VAL A 74 -7.20 -4.97 -6.03
N ILE A 75 -6.67 -5.53 -4.93
CA ILE A 75 -5.58 -6.52 -4.97
C ILE A 75 -6.03 -7.79 -5.71
N ASP A 76 -7.21 -8.31 -5.38
CA ASP A 76 -7.82 -9.47 -6.02
C ASP A 76 -8.00 -9.23 -7.52
N TYR A 77 -8.54 -8.07 -7.91
CA TYR A 77 -8.69 -7.68 -9.31
C TYR A 77 -7.35 -7.67 -10.07
N ALA A 78 -6.31 -7.03 -9.52
CA ALA A 78 -5.00 -6.97 -10.17
C ALA A 78 -4.36 -8.35 -10.37
N LYS A 79 -4.51 -9.24 -9.38
CA LYS A 79 -3.97 -10.60 -9.45
C LYS A 79 -4.79 -11.51 -10.36
N ASN A 80 -6.11 -11.50 -10.26
CA ASN A 80 -6.98 -12.43 -11.00
C ASN A 80 -7.11 -12.06 -12.48
N GLU A 81 -7.22 -10.78 -12.82
CA GLU A 81 -7.42 -10.35 -14.21
C GLU A 81 -6.11 -10.39 -15.02
N TYR A 82 -4.99 -10.09 -14.36
CA TYR A 82 -3.73 -9.81 -15.06
C TYR A 82 -2.52 -10.60 -14.54
N GLY A 83 -2.65 -11.34 -13.44
CA GLY A 83 -1.53 -12.06 -12.83
C GLY A 83 -0.42 -11.12 -12.36
N MET A 84 -0.75 -9.87 -12.00
CA MET A 84 0.25 -8.91 -11.54
C MET A 84 0.80 -9.30 -10.17
N GLU A 85 2.09 -9.07 -9.97
CA GLU A 85 2.65 -9.09 -8.63
C GLU A 85 2.22 -7.84 -7.86
N VAL A 86 1.93 -7.99 -6.58
CA VAL A 86 1.44 -6.88 -5.76
C VAL A 86 2.37 -6.66 -4.59
N SER A 87 2.83 -5.41 -4.46
CA SER A 87 3.57 -4.94 -3.29
C SER A 87 2.75 -3.92 -2.51
N LEU A 88 2.77 -4.00 -1.17
CA LEU A 88 2.06 -3.07 -0.31
C LEU A 88 2.99 -2.54 0.79
N ILE A 89 3.03 -1.21 0.95
CA ILE A 89 3.79 -0.56 2.03
C ILE A 89 2.84 -0.18 3.16
N THR A 90 3.13 -0.63 4.38
CA THR A 90 2.29 -0.38 5.57
C THR A 90 3.12 0.06 6.77
N SER A 91 2.46 0.74 7.71
CA SER A 91 3.03 1.04 9.03
C SER A 91 2.93 -0.13 10.01
N GLY A 92 2.15 -1.17 9.69
CA GLY A 92 1.83 -2.29 10.58
C GLY A 92 0.77 -1.99 11.63
N PHE A 93 0.39 -0.72 11.85
CA PHE A 93 -0.63 -0.35 12.83
C PHE A 93 -2.01 -0.95 12.55
N ALA A 94 -2.35 -1.12 11.27
CA ALA A 94 -3.62 -1.67 10.83
C ALA A 94 -3.64 -3.19 10.77
N PHE A 95 -2.53 -3.87 11.13
CA PHE A 95 -2.52 -5.33 11.19
C PHE A 95 -3.50 -5.86 12.23
N ASP A 96 -4.28 -6.83 11.78
CA ASP A 96 -5.05 -7.78 12.55
C ASP A 96 -5.02 -9.12 11.81
N GLN A 97 -5.54 -10.18 12.44
CA GLN A 97 -5.49 -11.52 11.86
C GLN A 97 -6.20 -11.57 10.49
N GLU A 98 -7.35 -10.91 10.35
CA GLU A 98 -8.11 -10.92 9.10
C GLU A 98 -7.32 -10.30 7.94
N ARG A 99 -6.66 -9.15 8.17
CA ARG A 99 -5.85 -8.50 7.14
C ARG A 99 -4.59 -9.31 6.83
N LEU A 100 -3.94 -9.90 7.83
CA LEU A 100 -2.78 -10.76 7.62
C LEU A 100 -3.14 -12.01 6.80
N ASP A 101 -4.26 -12.66 7.12
CA ASP A 101 -4.77 -13.81 6.36
C ASP A 101 -5.07 -13.44 4.90
N LYS A 102 -5.64 -12.24 4.67
CA LYS A 102 -5.86 -11.74 3.31
C LYS A 102 -4.56 -11.43 2.58
N LEU A 103 -3.59 -10.79 3.22
CA LEU A 103 -2.27 -10.54 2.63
C LEU A 103 -1.56 -11.85 2.24
N ALA A 104 -1.65 -12.88 3.08
CA ALA A 104 -1.12 -14.21 2.80
C ALA A 104 -1.89 -14.93 1.68
N LYS A 105 -3.23 -14.94 1.75
CA LYS A 105 -4.11 -15.53 0.71
C LYS A 105 -3.80 -14.97 -0.67
N TYR A 106 -3.56 -13.67 -0.76
CA TYR A 106 -3.27 -12.99 -2.01
C TYR A 106 -1.78 -12.97 -2.35
N GLU A 107 -0.89 -13.54 -1.54
CA GLU A 107 0.56 -13.51 -1.76
C GLU A 107 1.06 -12.08 -2.02
N VAL A 108 0.67 -11.15 -1.15
CA VAL A 108 1.06 -9.73 -1.25
C VAL A 108 2.43 -9.53 -0.60
N HIS A 109 3.39 -9.01 -1.37
CA HIS A 109 4.71 -8.65 -0.87
C HIS A 109 4.62 -7.38 -0.01
N THR A 110 4.63 -7.57 1.31
CA THR A 110 4.39 -6.50 2.26
C THR A 110 5.70 -5.91 2.77
N ALA A 111 5.89 -4.60 2.62
CA ALA A 111 6.99 -3.86 3.21
C ALA A 111 6.49 -3.09 4.43
N VAL A 112 7.07 -3.34 5.60
CA VAL A 112 6.70 -2.67 6.85
C VAL A 112 7.70 -1.59 7.19
N SER A 113 7.20 -0.40 7.53
CA SER A 113 8.04 0.76 7.80
C SER A 113 8.57 0.76 9.24
N VAL A 114 9.90 0.81 9.39
CA VAL A 114 10.61 0.94 10.68
C VAL A 114 11.71 2.00 10.54
N ASP A 115 11.70 3.00 11.42
CA ASP A 115 12.57 4.19 11.34
C ASP A 115 13.72 4.19 12.36
N GLY A 116 13.92 3.11 13.10
CA GLY A 116 15.01 2.99 14.06
C GLY A 116 14.77 1.89 15.09
N ASN A 117 15.44 2.03 16.24
CA ASN A 117 15.11 1.22 17.41
C ASN A 117 13.71 1.59 17.94
N ARG A 118 13.23 0.83 18.94
CA ARG A 118 11.91 1.05 19.57
C ARG A 118 11.65 2.51 19.97
N GLU A 119 12.60 3.11 20.68
CA GLU A 119 12.48 4.48 21.19
C GLU A 119 12.36 5.50 20.05
N SER A 120 13.30 5.49 19.12
CA SER A 120 13.30 6.43 17.98
C SER A 120 12.09 6.21 17.07
N ASN A 121 11.72 4.97 16.79
CA ASN A 121 10.58 4.65 15.94
C ASN A 121 9.27 5.18 16.56
N ASP A 122 9.08 4.99 17.86
CA ASP A 122 7.89 5.48 18.56
C ASP A 122 7.83 7.01 18.65
N ILE A 123 8.97 7.68 18.84
CA ILE A 123 9.05 9.16 18.76
C ILE A 123 8.68 9.64 17.36
N ILE A 124 9.23 9.00 16.33
CA ILE A 124 9.08 9.43 14.94
C ILE A 124 7.67 9.16 14.42
N ARG A 125 7.09 7.99 14.71
CA ARG A 125 5.88 7.49 14.03
C ARG A 125 4.62 7.57 14.89
N ARG A 126 4.76 7.31 16.20
CA ARG A 126 3.76 7.31 17.29
C ARG A 126 4.11 6.22 18.31
N GLN A 127 3.81 6.43 19.59
CA GLN A 127 3.97 5.41 20.63
C GLN A 127 3.31 4.05 20.26
N GLY A 128 4.04 2.96 20.49
CA GLY A 128 3.63 1.58 20.17
C GLY A 128 3.80 1.18 18.70
N SER A 129 4.32 2.08 17.85
CA SER A 129 4.54 1.81 16.43
C SER A 129 5.55 0.70 16.18
N TYR A 130 6.59 0.58 17.02
CA TYR A 130 7.62 -0.42 16.82
C TYR A 130 7.09 -1.84 16.98
N ASP A 131 6.30 -2.08 18.04
CA ASP A 131 5.68 -3.40 18.25
C ASP A 131 4.66 -3.73 17.17
N LYS A 132 3.89 -2.72 16.72
CA LYS A 132 2.93 -2.91 15.63
C LYS A 132 3.61 -3.24 14.31
N ALA A 133 4.75 -2.62 14.01
CA ALA A 133 5.53 -2.92 12.81
C ALA A 133 6.08 -4.36 12.83
N LEU A 134 6.45 -4.87 14.01
CA LEU A 134 7.01 -6.22 14.19
C LEU A 134 5.99 -7.27 14.63
N TYR A 135 4.69 -6.97 14.53
CA TYR A 135 3.62 -7.88 14.94
C TYR A 135 3.39 -9.04 13.95
N ALA A 136 3.70 -8.82 12.67
CA ALA A 136 3.43 -9.77 11.59
C ALA A 136 4.30 -11.04 11.66
#